data_AF-A0A6H5GJI9-F1
#
_entry.id   AF-A0A6H5GJI9-F1
#
_cell.length_a   1.000
_cell.length_b   1.000
_cell.length_c   1.000
_cell.angle_alpha   90.00
_cell.angle_beta   90.00
_cell.angle_gamma   90.00
#
_symmetry.space_group_name_H-M   'P 1'
#
loop_
_entity.id
_entity.type
_entity.pdbx_description
1 polymer ?
#
loop_
_entity_poly.entity_id
_entity_poly.type
_entity_poly.pdbx_seq_one_letter_code
_entity_poly.pdbx_strand_id
1 'polypeptide(L)'
;MGIGGGCYAVMKYIVFILNVLFWASGLALIGVSIWLFSDPTYIINSQDQLNYNIGVFLLLAIGVLLFVVGFLGCCGIVRSSKMLLVLFSCILLLILVAEVSAAAWAYVNRTALRTHVELRVHDSVVKEYGVDDAMTKAFDAIQTDLGCCGAYNWTDWAENKFLNPDPPTTGSTSLKLTSWTEEYHIPDSCCRNQPAGPDCIRKFSAAKLPSFPILDDNAQGINSAGCAQKFIDILNGYGMWMLIIGAVLVITQLLGLIFSLVICCSIEKPHYRAISTRNKL
;
A
#
# COMPACT_ATOMS: atom_id res chain seq x y z
N MET A 1 45.22 20.29 -15.26
CA MET A 1 43.78 20.03 -15.06
C MET A 1 43.64 18.60 -14.58
N GLY A 2 43.55 18.41 -13.26
CA GLY A 2 43.68 17.09 -12.64
C GLY A 2 42.40 16.27 -12.74
N ILE A 3 42.58 14.97 -12.93
CA ILE A 3 41.54 13.92 -12.97
C ILE A 3 40.64 13.93 -11.71
N GLY A 4 41.07 14.57 -10.61
CA GLY A 4 40.25 14.77 -9.40
C GLY A 4 39.09 15.78 -9.52
N GLY A 5 39.09 16.68 -10.50
CA GLY A 5 38.02 17.68 -10.68
C GLY A 5 36.75 17.14 -11.36
N GLY A 6 36.93 16.20 -12.30
CA GLY A 6 35.81 15.64 -13.09
C GLY A 6 34.91 14.73 -12.26
N CYS A 7 35.49 13.82 -11.48
CA CYS A 7 34.73 12.89 -10.63
C CYS A 7 33.88 13.63 -9.58
N TYR A 8 34.42 14.68 -8.96
CA TYR A 8 33.68 15.50 -8.02
C TYR A 8 32.47 16.23 -8.64
N ALA A 9 32.63 16.75 -9.85
CA ALA A 9 31.56 17.41 -10.60
C ALA A 9 30.45 16.41 -10.97
N VAL A 10 30.82 15.20 -11.41
CA VAL A 10 29.87 14.13 -11.73
C VAL A 10 29.08 13.70 -10.49
N MET A 11 29.75 13.49 -9.35
CA MET A 11 29.07 13.15 -8.09
C MET A 11 28.07 14.23 -7.68
N LYS A 12 28.46 15.50 -7.72
CA LYS A 12 27.55 16.62 -7.43
C LYS A 12 26.33 16.63 -8.36
N TYR A 13 26.53 16.38 -9.64
CA TYR A 13 25.47 16.38 -10.63
C TYR A 13 24.48 15.21 -10.43
N ILE A 14 24.99 14.00 -10.16
CA ILE A 14 24.16 12.83 -9.87
C ILE A 14 23.30 13.07 -8.62
N VAL A 15 23.90 13.52 -7.52
CA VAL A 15 23.15 13.76 -6.29
C VAL A 15 22.13 14.89 -6.50
N PHE A 16 22.47 15.93 -7.26
CA PHE A 16 21.51 16.99 -7.60
C PHE A 16 20.31 16.45 -8.38
N ILE A 17 20.52 15.69 -9.46
CA ILE A 17 19.43 15.12 -10.25
C ILE A 17 18.54 14.20 -9.41
N LEU A 18 19.14 13.27 -8.64
CA LEU A 18 18.37 12.34 -7.81
C LEU A 18 17.50 13.09 -6.80
N ASN A 19 18.02 14.15 -6.17
CA ASN A 19 17.24 14.95 -5.24
C ASN A 19 16.15 15.79 -5.92
N VAL A 20 16.37 16.26 -7.15
CA VAL A 20 15.33 16.93 -7.95
C VAL A 20 14.20 15.95 -8.29
N LEU A 21 14.53 14.71 -8.64
CA LEU A 21 13.53 13.66 -8.90
C LEU A 21 12.71 13.34 -7.64
N PHE A 22 13.37 13.17 -6.49
CA PHE A 22 12.65 12.97 -5.22
C PHE A 22 11.76 14.15 -4.86
N TRP A 23 12.26 15.38 -5.03
CA TRP A 23 11.50 16.60 -4.80
C TRP A 23 10.26 16.69 -5.69
N ALA A 24 10.41 16.41 -6.99
CA ALA A 24 9.30 16.40 -7.94
C ALA A 24 8.29 15.29 -7.63
N SER A 25 8.74 14.08 -7.27
CA SER A 25 7.85 13.00 -6.84
C SER A 25 7.10 13.35 -5.55
N GLY A 26 7.75 14.04 -4.61
CA GLY A 26 7.12 14.51 -3.38
C GLY A 26 6.00 15.51 -3.66
N LEU A 27 6.24 16.48 -4.55
CA LEU A 27 5.20 17.41 -5.01
C LEU A 27 4.02 16.69 -5.68
N ALA A 28 4.30 15.72 -6.55
CA ALA A 28 3.26 14.93 -7.20
C ALA A 28 2.40 14.16 -6.18
N LEU A 29 3.03 13.48 -5.21
CA LEU A 29 2.32 12.75 -4.16
C LEU A 29 1.50 13.67 -3.26
N ILE A 30 2.01 14.84 -2.90
CA ILE A 30 1.24 15.84 -2.14
C ILE A 30 0.03 16.29 -2.95
N GLY A 31 0.20 16.58 -4.25
CA GLY A 31 -0.90 16.97 -5.14
C GLY A 31 -1.98 15.89 -5.23
N VAL A 32 -1.58 14.64 -5.44
CA VAL A 32 -2.52 13.48 -5.45
C VAL A 32 -3.22 13.34 -4.10
N SER A 33 -2.50 13.48 -2.99
CA SER A 33 -3.09 13.36 -1.65
C SER A 33 -4.14 14.46 -1.39
N ILE A 34 -3.86 15.71 -1.77
CA ILE A 34 -4.81 16.82 -1.66
C ILE A 34 -6.03 16.58 -2.55
N TRP A 35 -5.82 16.08 -3.77
CA TRP A 35 -6.92 15.74 -4.68
C TRP A 35 -7.84 14.67 -4.06
N LEU A 36 -7.26 13.60 -3.49
CA LEU A 36 -7.99 12.54 -2.79
C LEU A 36 -8.76 13.05 -1.55
N PHE A 37 -8.26 14.08 -0.86
CA PHE A 37 -8.98 14.75 0.23
C PHE A 37 -10.16 15.59 -0.25
N SER A 38 -10.10 16.11 -1.48
CA SER A 38 -11.12 17.00 -2.03
C SER A 38 -12.29 16.26 -2.66
N ASP A 39 -12.19 14.94 -2.85
CA ASP A 39 -13.20 14.15 -3.53
C ASP A 39 -14.39 13.83 -2.59
N PRO A 40 -15.59 14.42 -2.82
CA PRO A 40 -16.72 14.27 -1.92
C PRO A 40 -17.37 12.90 -1.98
N THR A 41 -17.01 12.04 -2.93
CA THR A 41 -17.59 10.70 -3.11
C THR A 41 -17.28 9.74 -1.94
N TYR A 42 -16.29 10.05 -1.10
CA TYR A 42 -15.81 9.19 -0.01
C TYR A 42 -16.31 9.60 1.39
N ILE A 43 -17.17 10.62 1.51
CA ILE A 43 -17.64 11.20 2.80
C ILE A 43 -19.06 10.72 3.13
N ILE A 44 -19.28 9.40 3.26
CA ILE A 44 -20.64 8.87 3.54
C ILE A 44 -20.75 8.08 4.85
N ASN A 45 -19.67 7.56 5.43
CA ASN A 45 -19.69 6.88 6.74
C ASN A 45 -18.49 7.23 7.63
N SER A 46 -18.73 7.36 8.94
CA SER A 46 -17.73 7.83 9.92
C SER A 46 -16.56 6.87 10.18
N GLN A 47 -16.79 5.56 10.09
CA GLN A 47 -15.76 4.53 10.30
C GLN A 47 -14.91 4.32 9.02
N ASP A 48 -15.56 4.34 7.86
CA ASP A 48 -14.94 4.12 6.54
C ASP A 48 -14.08 5.32 6.12
N GLN A 49 -14.54 6.53 6.50
CA GLN A 49 -13.77 7.75 6.37
C GLN A 49 -12.45 7.67 7.16
N LEU A 50 -12.41 6.98 8.31
CA LEU A 50 -11.17 6.87 9.09
C LEU A 50 -10.11 6.05 8.36
N ASN A 51 -10.48 4.89 7.81
CA ASN A 51 -9.55 3.99 7.12
C ASN A 51 -9.03 4.60 5.81
N TYR A 52 -9.93 5.18 5.00
CA TYR A 52 -9.57 5.92 3.79
C TYR A 52 -8.64 7.09 4.12
N ASN A 53 -9.01 7.90 5.12
CA ASN A 53 -8.19 9.02 5.55
C ASN A 53 -6.81 8.58 6.02
N ILE A 54 -6.67 7.47 6.75
CA ILE A 54 -5.36 6.95 7.17
C ILE A 54 -4.48 6.70 5.95
N GLY A 55 -5.00 6.05 4.90
CA GLY A 55 -4.26 5.81 3.66
C GLY A 55 -3.82 7.11 2.98
N VAL A 56 -4.72 8.08 2.85
CA VAL A 56 -4.42 9.39 2.24
C VAL A 56 -3.43 10.20 3.11
N PHE A 57 -3.54 10.15 4.44
CA PHE A 57 -2.59 10.78 5.37
C PHE A 57 -1.19 10.15 5.27
N LEU A 58 -1.09 8.83 5.11
CA LEU A 58 0.19 8.15 4.88
C LEU A 58 0.81 8.57 3.55
N LEU A 59 0.02 8.63 2.48
CA LEU A 59 0.47 9.10 1.17
C LEU A 59 0.97 10.55 1.24
N LEU A 60 0.25 11.42 1.95
CA LEU A 60 0.63 12.80 2.18
C LEU A 60 1.93 12.89 3.00
N ALA A 61 2.06 12.11 4.07
CA ALA A 61 3.24 12.09 4.92
C ALA A 61 4.49 11.66 4.14
N ILE A 62 4.38 10.61 3.31
CA ILE A 62 5.46 10.17 2.41
C ILE A 62 5.80 11.28 1.41
N GLY A 63 4.80 11.91 0.79
CA GLY A 63 5.00 13.01 -0.15
C GLY A 63 5.73 14.20 0.47
N VAL A 64 5.33 14.62 1.67
CA VAL A 64 5.99 15.70 2.43
C VAL A 64 7.42 15.32 2.79
N LEU A 65 7.66 14.08 3.24
CA LEU A 65 9.00 13.59 3.55
C LEU A 65 9.93 13.66 2.33
N LEU A 66 9.48 13.14 1.18
CA LEU A 66 10.23 13.18 -0.08
C LEU A 66 10.49 14.61 -0.56
N PHE A 67 9.49 15.50 -0.44
CA PHE A 67 9.63 16.91 -0.77
C PHE A 67 10.71 17.59 0.09
N VAL A 68 10.66 17.41 1.41
CA VAL A 68 11.61 18.04 2.34
C VAL A 68 13.02 17.49 2.11
N VAL A 69 13.18 16.16 2.00
CA VAL A 69 14.48 15.52 1.77
C VAL A 69 15.08 15.99 0.44
N GLY A 70 14.29 15.95 -0.64
CA GLY A 70 14.73 16.40 -1.96
C GLY A 70 15.09 17.89 -1.99
N PHE A 71 14.29 18.74 -1.33
CA PHE A 71 14.55 20.19 -1.23
C PHE A 71 15.85 20.48 -0.47
N LEU A 72 16.07 19.81 0.68
CA LEU A 72 17.28 19.98 1.48
C LEU A 72 18.52 19.49 0.73
N GLY A 73 18.43 18.34 0.04
CA GLY A 73 19.51 17.82 -0.79
C GLY A 73 19.88 18.78 -1.93
N CYS A 74 18.89 19.28 -2.66
CA CYS A 74 19.10 20.27 -3.73
C CYS A 74 19.71 21.56 -3.20
N CYS A 75 19.11 22.16 -2.16
CA CYS A 75 19.60 23.41 -1.58
C CYS A 75 20.99 23.26 -0.96
N GLY A 76 21.29 22.10 -0.35
CA GLY A 76 22.59 21.80 0.23
C GLY A 76 23.70 21.81 -0.82
N ILE A 77 23.44 21.25 -2.00
CA ILE A 77 24.39 21.25 -3.13
C ILE A 77 24.51 22.65 -3.73
N VAL A 78 23.39 23.29 -4.09
CA VAL A 78 23.38 24.59 -4.78
C VAL A 78 24.02 25.68 -3.93
N ARG A 79 23.65 25.74 -2.65
CA ARG A 79 24.22 26.73 -1.71
C ARG A 79 25.60 26.33 -1.19
N SER A 80 26.07 25.13 -1.50
CA SER A 80 27.30 24.54 -0.92
C SER A 80 27.37 24.75 0.60
N SER A 81 26.23 24.57 1.28
CA SER A 81 26.07 24.86 2.71
C SER A 81 26.23 23.59 3.52
N LYS A 82 27.27 23.54 4.37
CA LYS A 82 27.54 22.41 5.26
C LYS A 82 26.37 22.08 6.17
N MET A 83 25.68 23.09 6.70
CA MET A 83 24.55 22.89 7.60
C MET A 83 23.42 22.14 6.90
N LEU A 84 23.07 22.51 5.67
CA LEU A 84 22.01 21.85 4.89
C LEU A 84 22.39 20.41 4.52
N LEU A 85 23.65 20.18 4.13
CA LEU A 85 24.17 18.83 3.84
C LEU A 85 24.18 17.93 5.08
N VAL A 86 24.56 18.47 6.24
CA VAL A 86 24.51 17.73 7.52
C VAL A 86 23.07 17.41 7.91
N LEU A 87 22.14 18.36 7.80
CA LEU A 87 20.72 18.11 8.07
C LEU A 87 20.14 17.04 7.13
N PHE A 88 20.45 17.12 5.84
CA PHE A 88 20.09 16.09 4.87
C PHE A 88 20.62 14.72 5.26
N SER A 89 21.90 14.61 5.63
CA SER A 89 22.50 13.35 6.11
C SER A 89 21.86 12.84 7.40
N CYS A 90 21.53 13.72 8.35
CA CYS A 90 20.84 13.32 9.58
C CYS A 90 19.46 12.73 9.29
N ILE A 91 18.68 13.34 8.39
CA ILE A 91 17.36 12.84 8.01
C ILE A 91 17.48 11.50 7.28
N LEU A 92 18.41 11.36 6.33
CA LEU A 92 18.65 10.07 5.66
C LEU A 92 19.05 8.96 6.64
N LEU A 93 19.87 9.27 7.64
CA LEU A 93 20.25 8.31 8.67
C LEU A 93 19.05 7.88 9.52
N LEU A 94 18.17 8.82 9.88
CA LEU A 94 16.95 8.51 10.62
C LEU A 94 16.01 7.63 9.81
N ILE A 95 15.85 7.90 8.51
CA ILE A 95 15.04 7.08 7.60
C ILE A 95 15.63 5.66 7.52
N LEU A 96 16.95 5.53 7.35
CA LEU A 96 17.61 4.22 7.29
C LEU A 96 17.37 3.39 8.56
N VAL A 97 17.48 4.00 9.74
CA VAL A 97 17.20 3.32 11.02
C VAL A 97 15.73 2.92 11.10
N ALA A 98 14.81 3.79 10.68
CA ALA A 98 13.38 3.50 10.67
C ALA A 98 13.04 2.35 9.71
N GLU A 99 13.63 2.31 8.51
CA GLU A 99 13.43 1.24 7.52
C GLU A 99 13.92 -0.11 8.04
N VAL A 100 15.13 -0.18 8.58
CA VAL A 100 15.68 -1.43 9.16
C VAL A 100 14.83 -1.88 10.35
N SER A 101 14.39 -0.95 11.19
CA SER A 101 13.53 -1.26 12.35
C SER A 101 12.16 -1.76 11.92
N ALA A 102 11.54 -1.13 10.92
CA ALA A 102 10.25 -1.53 10.37
C ALA A 102 10.34 -2.91 9.69
N ALA A 103 11.39 -3.15 8.91
CA ALA A 103 11.63 -4.44 8.28
C ALA A 103 11.83 -5.56 9.31
N ALA A 104 12.63 -5.31 10.36
CA ALA A 104 12.82 -6.25 11.46
C ALA A 104 11.51 -6.54 12.20
N TRP A 105 10.75 -5.49 12.53
CA TRP A 105 9.46 -5.63 13.20
C TRP A 105 8.45 -6.42 12.36
N ALA A 106 8.36 -6.13 11.06
CA ALA A 106 7.48 -6.85 10.13
C ALA A 106 7.87 -8.33 9.98
N TYR A 107 9.17 -8.63 9.97
CA TYR A 107 9.64 -10.01 9.90
C TYR A 107 9.30 -10.82 11.16
N VAL A 108 9.48 -10.23 12.34
CA VAL A 108 9.15 -10.86 13.64
C VAL A 108 7.64 -11.06 13.78
N ASN A 109 6.83 -10.09 13.35
CA ASN A 109 5.38 -10.10 13.50
C ASN A 109 4.64 -10.55 12.24
N ARG A 110 5.30 -11.28 11.33
CA ARG A 110 4.71 -11.69 10.04
C ARG A 110 3.39 -12.46 10.16
N THR A 111 3.23 -13.26 11.21
CA THR A 111 2.00 -14.02 11.46
C THR A 111 0.86 -13.11 11.91
N ALA A 112 1.14 -12.19 12.83
CA ALA A 112 0.16 -11.19 13.28
C ALA A 112 -0.26 -10.25 12.13
N LEU A 113 0.70 -9.82 11.30
CA LEU A 113 0.43 -9.04 10.10
C LEU A 113 -0.49 -9.79 9.14
N ARG A 114 -0.24 -11.07 8.91
CA ARG A 114 -1.10 -11.91 8.06
C ARG A 114 -2.53 -11.95 8.59
N THR A 115 -2.72 -12.23 9.89
CA THR A 115 -4.04 -12.26 10.50
C THR A 115 -4.74 -10.90 10.44
N HIS A 116 -4.00 -9.80 10.63
CA HIS A 116 -4.57 -8.47 10.45
C HIS A 116 -5.02 -8.23 9.02
N VAL A 117 -4.22 -8.58 8.01
CA VAL A 117 -4.63 -8.47 6.60
C VAL A 117 -5.89 -9.30 6.34
N GLU A 118 -5.93 -10.55 6.77
CA GLU A 118 -7.10 -11.43 6.59
C GLU A 118 -8.38 -10.84 7.23
N LEU A 119 -8.29 -10.37 8.49
CA LEU A 119 -9.42 -9.73 9.18
C LEU A 119 -9.86 -8.42 8.51
N ARG A 120 -8.92 -7.63 8.00
CA ARG A 120 -9.24 -6.39 7.30
C ARG A 120 -9.93 -6.64 5.97
N VAL A 121 -9.49 -7.64 5.20
CA VAL A 121 -10.16 -8.06 3.96
C VAL A 121 -11.56 -8.59 4.28
N HIS A 122 -11.72 -9.36 5.35
CA HIS A 122 -13.03 -9.83 5.81
C HIS A 122 -13.97 -8.69 6.18
N ASP A 123 -13.50 -7.73 6.96
CA ASP A 123 -14.29 -6.55 7.31
C ASP A 123 -14.72 -5.76 6.07
N SER A 124 -13.85 -5.61 5.07
CA SER A 124 -14.21 -4.95 3.82
C SER A 124 -15.30 -5.72 3.05
N VAL A 125 -15.27 -7.06 3.04
CA VAL A 125 -16.32 -7.89 2.43
C VAL A 125 -17.64 -7.78 3.18
N VAL A 126 -17.64 -7.89 4.50
CA VAL A 126 -18.88 -8.03 5.28
C VAL A 126 -19.53 -6.68 5.59
N LYS A 127 -18.74 -5.62 5.79
CA LYS A 127 -19.22 -4.33 6.29
C LYS A 127 -19.19 -3.21 5.26
N GLU A 128 -18.18 -3.18 4.38
CA GLU A 128 -17.90 -2.02 3.51
C GLU A 128 -18.42 -2.23 2.08
N TYR A 129 -18.41 -3.47 1.58
CA TYR A 129 -18.86 -3.81 0.24
C TYR A 129 -20.37 -3.53 0.05
N GLY A 130 -20.70 -2.82 -1.03
CA GLY A 130 -22.05 -2.34 -1.35
C GLY A 130 -22.44 -1.04 -0.66
N VAL A 131 -21.71 -0.64 0.39
CA VAL A 131 -21.93 0.62 1.10
C VAL A 131 -21.06 1.74 0.50
N ASP A 132 -19.80 1.43 0.22
CA ASP A 132 -18.87 2.33 -0.49
C ASP A 132 -18.69 1.85 -1.94
N ASP A 133 -19.08 2.68 -2.91
CA ASP A 133 -18.96 2.40 -4.35
C ASP A 133 -17.50 2.22 -4.79
N ALA A 134 -16.56 2.97 -4.19
CA ALA A 134 -15.15 2.84 -4.51
C ALA A 134 -14.57 1.53 -3.94
N MET A 135 -14.94 1.17 -2.71
CA MET A 135 -14.58 -0.13 -2.13
C MET A 135 -15.17 -1.27 -2.95
N THR A 136 -16.44 -1.16 -3.34
CA THR A 136 -17.15 -2.16 -4.17
C THR A 136 -16.42 -2.39 -5.49
N LYS A 137 -16.11 -1.32 -6.23
CA LYS A 137 -15.37 -1.40 -7.49
C LYS A 137 -13.95 -1.95 -7.31
N ALA A 138 -13.25 -1.52 -6.26
CA ALA A 138 -11.91 -2.01 -5.96
C ALA A 138 -11.93 -3.51 -5.64
N PHE A 139 -12.91 -3.96 -4.86
CA PHE A 139 -13.05 -5.36 -4.48
C PHE A 139 -13.49 -6.24 -5.64
N ASP A 140 -14.40 -5.75 -6.49
CA ASP A 140 -14.81 -6.43 -7.72
C ASP A 140 -13.63 -6.63 -8.68
N ALA A 141 -12.77 -5.62 -8.81
CA ALA A 141 -11.54 -5.72 -9.59
C ALA A 141 -10.59 -6.77 -8.99
N ILE A 142 -10.40 -6.78 -7.67
CA ILE A 142 -9.57 -7.79 -6.99
C ILE A 142 -10.10 -9.20 -7.24
N GLN A 143 -11.41 -9.43 -7.11
CA GLN A 143 -12.02 -10.74 -7.32
C GLN A 143 -11.86 -11.23 -8.76
N THR A 144 -12.07 -10.33 -9.71
CA THR A 144 -11.94 -10.62 -11.14
C THR A 144 -10.48 -10.88 -11.53
N ASP A 145 -9.56 -9.99 -11.14
CA ASP A 145 -8.15 -10.05 -11.54
C ASP A 145 -7.39 -11.20 -10.87
N LEU A 146 -7.68 -11.46 -9.59
CA LEU A 146 -7.05 -12.54 -8.85
C LEU A 146 -7.78 -13.88 -9.00
N GLY A 147 -9.00 -13.89 -9.53
CA GLY A 147 -9.85 -15.07 -9.62
C GLY A 147 -10.10 -15.67 -8.24
N CYS A 148 -10.59 -14.87 -7.30
CA CYS A 148 -10.89 -15.23 -5.91
C CYS A 148 -12.30 -14.78 -5.52
N CYS A 149 -12.82 -15.26 -4.38
CA CYS A 149 -14.11 -14.84 -3.87
C CYS A 149 -14.18 -14.81 -2.35
N GLY A 150 -14.77 -13.73 -1.82
CA GLY A 150 -14.79 -13.40 -0.40
C GLY A 150 -13.39 -13.16 0.17
N ALA A 151 -13.28 -13.10 1.49
CA ALA A 151 -12.01 -12.92 2.17
C ALA A 151 -11.29 -14.25 2.33
N TYR A 152 -11.96 -15.23 2.92
CA TYR A 152 -11.52 -16.61 3.11
C TYR A 152 -12.13 -17.54 2.07
N ASN A 153 -13.41 -17.33 1.74
CA ASN A 153 -14.13 -18.07 0.70
C ASN A 153 -15.44 -17.35 0.33
N TRP A 154 -16.16 -17.91 -0.64
CA TRP A 154 -17.42 -17.36 -1.14
C TRP A 154 -18.57 -17.31 -0.11
N THR A 155 -18.48 -18.06 1.00
CA THR A 155 -19.52 -18.06 2.04
C THR A 155 -19.51 -16.81 2.93
N ASP A 156 -18.41 -16.05 2.94
CA ASP A 156 -18.30 -14.77 3.67
C ASP A 156 -19.38 -13.77 3.22
N TRP A 157 -19.85 -13.90 1.97
CA TRP A 157 -20.91 -13.06 1.43
C TRP A 157 -22.25 -13.26 2.12
N ALA A 158 -22.50 -14.42 2.74
CA ALA A 158 -23.73 -14.65 3.51
C ALA A 158 -23.86 -13.69 4.69
N GLU A 159 -22.75 -13.13 5.18
CA GLU A 159 -22.74 -12.15 6.27
C GLU A 159 -22.84 -10.70 5.78
N ASN A 160 -22.68 -10.45 4.48
CA ASN A 160 -22.74 -9.09 3.91
C ASN A 160 -24.18 -8.55 3.93
N LYS A 161 -24.40 -7.47 4.67
CA LYS A 161 -25.73 -6.88 4.88
C LYS A 161 -26.29 -6.13 3.67
N PHE A 162 -25.45 -5.75 2.71
CA PHE A 162 -25.92 -5.03 1.52
C PHE A 162 -26.53 -5.99 0.50
N LEU A 163 -25.84 -7.10 0.23
CA LEU A 163 -26.30 -8.17 -0.65
C LEU A 163 -27.37 -9.03 0.02
N ASN A 164 -27.25 -9.23 1.34
CA ASN A 164 -28.12 -10.09 2.14
C ASN A 164 -28.66 -9.32 3.36
N PRO A 165 -29.61 -8.38 3.15
CA PRO A 165 -30.14 -7.51 4.19
C PRO A 165 -31.01 -8.25 5.22
N ASP A 166 -31.59 -9.39 4.84
CA ASP A 166 -32.26 -10.30 5.76
C ASP A 166 -31.21 -11.29 6.30
N PRO A 167 -30.84 -11.25 7.60
CA PRO A 167 -30.01 -12.30 8.16
C PRO A 167 -30.75 -13.64 8.01
N PRO A 168 -30.01 -14.76 8.01
CA PRO A 168 -30.52 -16.06 8.37
C PRO A 168 -31.64 -16.01 9.42
N THR A 169 -32.90 -16.01 8.99
CA THR A 169 -34.00 -15.85 9.93
C THR A 169 -34.24 -17.21 10.57
N THR A 170 -33.65 -17.40 11.75
CA THR A 170 -34.26 -18.27 12.77
C THR A 170 -35.65 -17.73 13.10
N GLY A 171 -36.65 -18.18 12.33
CA GLY A 171 -38.06 -18.03 12.65
C GLY A 171 -38.82 -16.97 11.84
N SER A 172 -39.26 -17.33 10.64
CA SER A 172 -40.56 -16.86 10.14
C SER A 172 -41.59 -17.97 10.34
N THR A 173 -42.42 -17.80 11.38
CA THR A 173 -43.62 -18.60 11.66
C THR A 173 -44.68 -18.33 10.60
N SER A 174 -44.57 -19.01 9.47
CA SER A 174 -45.74 -19.50 8.74
C SER A 174 -45.39 -20.83 8.11
N LEU A 175 -46.26 -21.81 8.36
CA LEU A 175 -46.08 -23.23 8.11
C LEU A 175 -45.80 -23.51 6.61
N LYS A 176 -44.52 -23.49 6.20
CA LYS A 176 -44.04 -24.10 4.95
C LYS A 176 -43.16 -25.29 5.30
N LEU A 177 -43.71 -26.49 5.12
CA LEU A 177 -42.92 -27.71 5.02
C LEU A 177 -42.06 -27.59 3.75
N THR A 178 -40.80 -27.14 3.89
CA THR A 178 -39.63 -27.53 3.06
C THR A 178 -38.42 -26.67 3.48
N SER A 179 -37.42 -27.34 4.07
CA SER A 179 -35.99 -26.99 4.03
C SER A 179 -35.52 -25.62 4.57
N TRP A 180 -34.70 -25.64 5.62
CA TRP A 180 -33.93 -24.50 6.18
C TRP A 180 -32.80 -24.04 5.25
N THR A 181 -33.06 -23.88 3.95
CA THR A 181 -32.08 -23.39 2.98
C THR A 181 -32.25 -21.89 2.84
N GLU A 182 -31.37 -21.12 3.47
CA GLU A 182 -31.36 -19.67 3.32
C GLU A 182 -30.63 -19.31 2.03
N GLU A 183 -31.36 -18.69 1.11
CA GLU A 183 -30.81 -18.15 -0.13
C GLU A 183 -29.99 -16.89 0.21
N TYR A 184 -28.78 -16.80 -0.32
CA TYR A 184 -27.95 -15.61 -0.23
C TYR A 184 -27.26 -15.33 -1.56
N HIS A 185 -26.96 -14.06 -1.79
CA HIS A 185 -26.36 -13.54 -3.00
C HIS A 185 -24.86 -13.30 -2.83
N ILE A 186 -24.11 -13.53 -3.91
CA ILE A 186 -22.69 -13.18 -4.06
C ILE A 186 -22.52 -12.23 -5.26
N PRO A 187 -21.44 -11.42 -5.31
CA PRO A 187 -21.16 -10.54 -6.45
C PRO A 187 -20.89 -11.27 -7.77
N ASP A 188 -21.20 -10.60 -8.89
CA ASP A 188 -20.88 -11.10 -10.23
C ASP A 188 -19.37 -11.28 -10.45
N SER A 189 -18.54 -10.47 -9.80
CA SER A 189 -17.07 -10.52 -9.83
C SER A 189 -16.49 -11.80 -9.19
N CYS A 190 -17.27 -12.51 -8.38
CA CYS A 190 -16.92 -13.82 -7.81
C CYS A 190 -17.01 -14.97 -8.85
N CYS A 191 -17.75 -14.76 -9.94
CA CYS A 191 -18.01 -15.75 -10.97
C CYS A 191 -16.90 -15.77 -12.02
N ARG A 192 -16.48 -16.98 -12.42
CA ARG A 192 -15.38 -17.22 -13.36
C ARG A 192 -15.71 -16.81 -14.80
N ASN A 193 -16.99 -16.86 -15.17
CA ASN A 193 -17.49 -16.46 -16.48
C ASN A 193 -18.29 -15.17 -16.36
N GLN A 194 -18.02 -14.22 -17.26
CA GLN A 194 -18.81 -13.00 -17.41
C GLN A 194 -19.52 -13.00 -18.78
N PRO A 195 -20.84 -12.72 -18.84
CA PRO A 195 -21.72 -12.41 -17.71
C PRO A 195 -22.00 -13.63 -16.81
N ALA A 196 -22.15 -13.38 -15.51
CA ALA A 196 -22.42 -14.40 -14.52
C ALA A 196 -23.81 -15.01 -14.73
N GLY A 197 -23.91 -16.34 -14.68
CA GLY A 197 -25.19 -17.06 -14.74
C GLY A 197 -25.95 -16.96 -13.42
N PRO A 198 -27.30 -17.08 -13.44
CA PRO A 198 -28.12 -17.01 -12.22
C PRO A 198 -27.74 -18.09 -11.17
N ASP A 199 -27.24 -19.24 -11.63
CA ASP A 199 -26.77 -20.34 -10.76
C ASP A 199 -25.47 -20.01 -10.01
N CYS A 200 -24.70 -19.03 -10.49
CA CYS A 200 -23.48 -18.58 -9.83
C CYS A 200 -23.78 -17.55 -8.73
N ILE A 201 -24.68 -16.62 -8.99
CA ILE A 201 -24.97 -15.47 -8.11
C ILE A 201 -25.84 -15.86 -6.91
N ARG A 202 -26.70 -16.89 -7.07
CA ARG A 202 -27.61 -17.36 -6.01
C ARG A 202 -27.06 -18.61 -5.35
N LYS A 203 -26.91 -18.59 -4.03
CA LYS A 203 -26.44 -19.72 -3.22
C LYS A 203 -27.41 -20.05 -2.10
N PHE A 204 -27.35 -21.28 -1.63
CA PHE A 204 -28.11 -21.74 -0.47
C PHE A 204 -27.17 -22.14 0.64
N SER A 205 -27.44 -21.70 1.88
CA SER A 205 -26.69 -22.14 3.04
C SER A 205 -26.96 -23.64 3.29
N ALA A 206 -25.90 -24.46 3.31
CA ALA A 206 -26.02 -25.89 3.54
C ALA A 206 -26.17 -26.18 5.04
N ALA A 207 -27.33 -25.87 5.62
CA ALA A 207 -27.71 -26.45 6.89
C ALA A 207 -27.99 -27.96 6.69
N LYS A 208 -26.95 -28.81 6.88
CA LYS A 208 -27.00 -30.28 7.04
C LYS A 208 -28.28 -30.95 6.51
N LEU A 209 -28.30 -31.37 5.24
CA LEU A 209 -29.29 -32.35 4.74
C LEU A 209 -28.60 -33.57 4.10
N PRO A 210 -29.07 -34.81 4.35
CA PRO A 210 -28.36 -36.03 3.96
C PRO A 210 -28.57 -36.48 2.50
N SER A 211 -29.22 -35.66 1.65
CA SER A 211 -29.62 -36.12 0.31
C SER A 211 -29.86 -34.99 -0.69
N PHE A 212 -29.02 -33.94 -0.65
CA PHE A 212 -28.81 -33.10 -1.81
C PHE A 212 -27.42 -33.42 -2.34
N PRO A 213 -27.23 -33.71 -3.64
CA PRO A 213 -25.89 -33.79 -4.18
C PRO A 213 -25.27 -32.43 -3.92
N ILE A 214 -24.20 -32.41 -3.11
CA ILE A 214 -23.31 -31.26 -2.97
C ILE A 214 -22.91 -30.95 -4.40
N LEU A 215 -23.51 -29.91 -4.98
CA LEU A 215 -23.10 -29.40 -6.27
C LEU A 215 -21.65 -29.00 -6.05
N ASP A 216 -20.76 -29.77 -6.65
CA ASP A 216 -19.32 -29.55 -6.64
C ASP A 216 -19.08 -28.05 -6.87
N ASP A 217 -18.42 -27.36 -5.93
CA ASP A 217 -18.13 -25.93 -6.03
C ASP A 217 -17.40 -25.60 -7.36
N ASN A 218 -16.72 -26.60 -7.96
CA ASN A 218 -16.11 -26.50 -9.29
C ASN A 218 -17.12 -26.51 -10.45
N ALA A 219 -18.29 -27.10 -10.28
CA ALA A 219 -19.34 -27.18 -11.29
C ALA A 219 -20.15 -25.88 -11.42
N GLN A 220 -20.13 -25.01 -10.41
CA GLN A 220 -20.91 -23.76 -10.36
C GLN A 220 -20.18 -22.52 -10.92
N GLY A 221 -18.96 -22.70 -11.45
CA GLY A 221 -18.22 -21.61 -12.09
C GLY A 221 -17.76 -20.50 -11.14
N ILE A 222 -17.52 -20.83 -9.86
CA ILE A 222 -17.08 -19.87 -8.83
C ILE A 222 -15.58 -19.94 -8.59
N ASN A 223 -15.01 -18.81 -8.19
CA ASN A 223 -13.66 -18.76 -7.66
C ASN A 223 -13.65 -19.13 -6.17
N SER A 224 -13.50 -20.42 -5.86
CA SER A 224 -13.62 -20.94 -4.48
C SER A 224 -12.53 -20.49 -3.50
N ALA A 225 -11.39 -19.99 -4.00
CA ALA A 225 -10.29 -19.51 -3.16
C ALA A 225 -10.57 -18.10 -2.61
N GLY A 226 -10.32 -17.90 -1.31
CA GLY A 226 -10.40 -16.58 -0.67
C GLY A 226 -9.39 -15.57 -1.19
N CYS A 227 -9.81 -14.30 -1.28
CA CYS A 227 -8.95 -13.23 -1.77
C CYS A 227 -7.81 -12.88 -0.81
N ALA A 228 -8.01 -12.99 0.50
CA ALA A 228 -6.93 -12.72 1.46
C ALA A 228 -5.77 -13.71 1.27
N GLN A 229 -6.09 -15.00 1.11
CA GLN A 229 -5.10 -16.04 0.90
C GLN A 229 -4.36 -15.84 -0.43
N LYS A 230 -5.09 -15.62 -1.53
CA LYS A 230 -4.47 -15.35 -2.83
C LYS A 230 -3.57 -14.11 -2.79
N PHE A 231 -4.01 -13.05 -2.12
CA PHE A 231 -3.21 -11.84 -1.96
C PHE A 231 -1.91 -12.12 -1.20
N ILE A 232 -1.97 -12.89 -0.10
CA ILE A 232 -0.78 -13.30 0.65
C ILE A 232 0.15 -14.18 -0.21
N ASP A 233 -0.40 -15.11 -0.99
CA ASP A 233 0.39 -15.97 -1.89
C ASP A 233 1.08 -15.17 -2.99
N ILE A 234 0.41 -14.15 -3.53
CA ILE A 234 0.98 -13.20 -4.47
C ILE A 234 2.11 -12.40 -3.81
N LEU A 235 1.88 -11.86 -2.61
CA LEU A 235 2.92 -11.13 -1.86
C LEU A 235 4.15 -12.01 -1.61
N ASN A 236 3.94 -13.28 -1.27
CA ASN A 236 5.02 -14.25 -1.09
C ASN A 236 5.74 -14.55 -2.42
N GLY A 237 4.99 -14.64 -3.53
CA GLY A 237 5.55 -14.81 -4.88
C GLY A 237 6.42 -13.63 -5.31
N TYR A 238 6.02 -12.41 -4.99
CA TYR A 238 6.82 -11.19 -5.21
C TYR A 238 7.83 -10.92 -4.08
N GLY A 239 7.98 -11.81 -3.10
CA GLY A 239 8.85 -11.61 -1.95
C GLY A 239 10.30 -11.32 -2.34
N MET A 240 10.82 -11.97 -3.39
CA MET A 240 12.17 -11.69 -3.91
C MET A 240 12.29 -10.27 -4.48
N TRP A 241 11.27 -9.80 -5.21
CA TRP A 241 11.26 -8.44 -5.75
C TRP A 241 11.16 -7.39 -4.65
N MET A 242 10.37 -7.63 -3.62
CA MET A 242 10.28 -6.75 -2.44
C MET A 242 11.63 -6.64 -1.73
N LEU A 243 12.37 -7.74 -1.60
CA LEU A 243 13.73 -7.74 -1.05
C LEU A 243 14.71 -6.96 -1.94
N ILE A 244 14.62 -7.11 -3.27
CA ILE A 244 15.47 -6.37 -4.21
C ILE A 244 15.19 -4.87 -4.13
N ILE A 245 13.92 -4.46 -4.16
CA ILE A 245 13.53 -3.04 -4.06
C ILE A 245 14.00 -2.46 -2.72
N GLY A 246 13.78 -3.17 -1.62
CA GLY A 246 14.26 -2.77 -0.30
C GLY A 246 15.79 -2.61 -0.25
N ALA A 247 16.54 -3.56 -0.81
CA ALA A 247 18.00 -3.47 -0.88
C ALA A 247 18.47 -2.28 -1.73
N VAL A 248 17.83 -2.03 -2.87
CA VAL A 248 18.14 -0.88 -3.74
C VAL A 248 17.87 0.44 -3.03
N LEU A 249 16.77 0.55 -2.27
CA LEU A 249 16.45 1.73 -1.46
C LEU A 249 17.54 1.98 -0.40
N VAL A 250 17.92 0.96 0.36
CA VAL A 250 18.98 1.05 1.37
C VAL A 250 20.33 1.44 0.75
N ILE A 251 20.71 0.82 -0.37
CA ILE A 251 21.96 1.16 -1.08
C ILE A 251 21.93 2.62 -1.56
N THR A 252 20.81 3.07 -2.11
CA THR A 252 20.65 4.45 -2.58
C THR A 252 20.78 5.45 -1.43
N GLN A 253 20.21 5.16 -0.27
CA GLN A 253 20.36 5.98 0.93
C GLN A 253 21.81 6.02 1.44
N LEU A 254 22.48 4.86 1.49
CA LEU A 254 23.89 4.77 1.89
C LEU A 254 24.79 5.58 0.94
N LEU A 255 24.56 5.48 -0.37
CA LEU A 255 25.28 6.30 -1.36
C LEU A 255 25.00 7.80 -1.14
N GLY A 256 23.74 8.17 -0.90
CA GLY A 256 23.36 9.55 -0.57
C GLY A 256 24.07 10.09 0.67
N LEU A 257 24.18 9.28 1.73
CA LEU A 257 24.92 9.59 2.95
C LEU A 257 26.41 9.78 2.67
N ILE A 258 27.04 8.83 1.99
CA ILE A 258 28.47 8.87 1.65
C ILE A 258 28.77 10.11 0.81
N PHE A 259 28.02 10.34 -0.27
CA PHE A 259 28.24 11.49 -1.14
C PHE A 259 27.98 12.81 -0.45
N SER A 260 26.94 12.92 0.39
CA SER A 260 26.70 14.13 1.19
C SER A 260 27.86 14.42 2.14
N LEU A 261 28.40 13.41 2.83
CA LEU A 261 29.54 13.56 3.73
C LEU A 261 30.83 13.94 2.98
N VAL A 262 31.11 13.29 1.85
CA VAL A 262 32.25 13.63 0.99
C VAL A 262 32.14 15.07 0.50
N ILE A 263 30.96 15.50 0.04
CA ILE A 263 30.73 16.89 -0.39
C ILE A 263 30.88 17.85 0.80
N CYS A 264 30.33 17.53 1.97
CA CYS A 264 30.46 18.34 3.18
C CYS A 264 31.93 18.54 3.61
N CYS A 265 32.72 17.47 3.56
CA CYS A 265 34.16 17.49 3.83
C CYS A 265 34.93 18.28 2.75
N SER A 266 34.51 18.19 1.48
CA SER A 266 35.14 18.90 0.36
C SER A 266 34.89 20.41 0.36
N ILE A 267 33.80 20.87 1.00
CA ILE A 267 33.51 22.30 1.12
C ILE A 267 34.59 22.89 2.06
N GLU A 268 35.58 23.57 1.49
CA GLU A 268 36.61 24.26 2.27
C GLU A 268 36.00 25.28 3.22
N LYS A 269 36.56 25.41 4.43
CA LYS A 269 36.10 26.41 5.40
C LYS A 269 36.43 27.81 4.84
N PRO A 270 35.47 28.75 4.76
CA PRO A 270 35.74 30.13 4.32
C PRO A 270 36.83 30.83 5.15
N HIS A 271 37.07 30.37 6.39
CA HIS A 271 38.15 30.84 7.24
C HIS A 271 39.56 30.67 6.64
N TYR A 272 39.81 29.66 5.80
CA TYR A 272 41.12 29.46 5.15
C TYR A 272 41.33 30.39 3.95
N ARG A 273 40.26 30.82 3.25
CA ARG A 273 40.40 31.86 2.20
C ARG A 273 40.86 33.18 2.82
N ALA A 274 40.31 33.59 3.96
CA ALA A 274 40.73 34.82 4.63
C ALA A 274 42.20 34.82 5.07
N ILE A 275 42.74 33.66 5.50
CA ILE A 275 44.14 33.50 5.89
C ILE A 275 45.05 33.37 4.66
N SER A 276 44.63 32.64 3.62
CA SER A 276 45.40 32.51 2.38
C SER A 276 45.51 33.81 1.60
N THR A 277 44.51 34.70 1.63
CA THR A 277 44.61 36.02 0.97
C THR A 277 45.48 36.97 1.79
N ARG A 278 45.47 36.85 3.12
CA ARG A 278 46.32 37.66 4.02
C ARG A 278 47.81 37.26 3.97
N ASN A 279 48.14 36.00 3.71
CA ASN A 279 49.52 35.54 3.54
C ASN A 279 50.08 35.77 2.12
N LYS A 280 49.28 36.32 1.20
CA LYS A 280 49.69 36.69 -0.18
C LYS A 280 49.79 38.22 -0.38
N LEU A 281 49.50 39.00 0.65
CA LEU A 281 49.73 40.44 0.75
C LEU A 281 50.89 40.67 1.73
#